data_AF-A0A9Q3E0V6-F1
#
_entry.id   AF-A0A9Q3E0V6-F1
#
_cell.length_a   1.000
_cell.length_b   1.000
_cell.length_c   1.000
_cell.angle_alpha   90.00
_cell.angle_beta   90.00
_cell.angle_gamma   90.00
#
_symmetry.space_group_name_H-M   'P 1'
#
loop_
_entity.id
_entity.type
_entity.pdbx_description
1 polymer ?
#
loop_
_entity_poly.entity_id
_entity_poly.type
_entity_poly.pdbx_seq_one_letter_code
_entity_poly.pdbx_strand_id
1 'polypeptide(L)'
;MALFVEAYGTITALKLAQIFISHVFSKHGLPVSIFSDRGSLFVSSFLTNLCQKLKISRDLSAAFHPETDGQTERVNQTLVQYLWMYFSYHQDDWHNWHPLAAFAYNNSEHSSTKQSPFFKIFGRNTSFESINISQDSPAGMLSTKLQSVQQVVKEELESSIRIFKKYADRNRIIPPDFEPGDKVWLASKNNKTTRPTKKLLERWLGPFEGIKKIGSLA
;
A
#
# COMPACT_ATOMS: atom_id res chain seq x y z
N MET A 1 6.44 -7.91 -2.44
CA MET A 1 6.80 -7.84 -1.02
C MET A 1 6.53 -6.42 -0.55
N ALA A 2 5.93 -6.26 0.62
CA ALA A 2 5.76 -4.98 1.28
C ALA A 2 6.90 -4.76 2.28
N LEU A 3 7.48 -3.56 2.27
CA LEU A 3 8.42 -3.11 3.27
C LEU A 3 7.74 -2.01 4.05
N PHE A 4 7.50 -2.26 5.33
CA PHE A 4 7.00 -1.23 6.22
C PHE A 4 8.19 -0.59 6.92
N VAL A 5 8.24 0.74 6.91
CA VAL A 5 9.31 1.51 7.55
C VAL A 5 8.67 2.57 8.43
N GLU A 6 9.11 2.61 9.68
CA GLU A 6 8.63 3.58 10.64
C GLU A 6 9.15 4.97 10.29
N ALA A 7 8.27 5.95 10.37
CA ALA A 7 8.64 7.33 10.23
C ALA A 7 7.85 8.20 11.21
N TYR A 8 8.58 8.97 12.01
CA TYR A 8 8.02 9.83 13.04
C TYR A 8 7.97 11.28 12.54
N GLY A 9 6.82 11.93 12.72
CA GLY A 9 6.63 13.33 12.41
C GLY A 9 6.73 13.67 10.91
N THR A 10 7.03 14.94 10.62
CA THR A 10 7.19 15.42 9.24
C THR A 10 8.55 15.00 8.68
N ILE A 11 8.53 14.06 7.75
CA ILE A 11 9.74 13.58 7.07
C ILE A 11 10.19 14.61 6.03
N THR A 12 11.50 14.84 5.92
CA THR A 12 12.08 15.64 4.83
C THR A 12 12.44 14.78 3.63
N ALA A 13 12.52 15.37 2.44
CA ALA A 13 12.89 14.63 1.22
C ALA A 13 14.27 13.95 1.33
N LEU A 14 15.22 14.58 2.04
CA LEU A 14 16.53 13.99 2.34
C LEU A 14 16.40 12.75 3.23
N LYS A 15 15.60 12.83 4.29
CA LYS A 15 15.40 11.70 5.20
C LYS A 15 14.69 10.54 4.50
N LEU A 16 13.74 10.83 3.61
CA LEU A 16 13.09 9.83 2.77
C LEU A 16 14.10 9.11 1.86
N ALA A 17 15.03 9.84 1.23
CA ALA A 17 16.08 9.22 0.41
C ALA A 17 17.02 8.33 1.24
N GLN A 18 17.38 8.74 2.46
CA GLN A 18 18.16 7.89 3.38
C GLN A 18 17.41 6.61 3.73
N ILE A 19 16.11 6.72 4.05
CA ILE A 19 15.26 5.56 4.32
C ILE A 19 15.22 4.63 3.10
N PHE A 20 15.03 5.18 1.91
CA PHE A 20 15.01 4.41 0.67
C PHE A 20 16.33 3.67 0.44
N ILE A 21 17.47 4.33 0.68
CA ILE A 21 18.79 3.69 0.55
C ILE A 21 18.94 2.54 1.56
N SER A 22 18.65 2.81 2.84
CA SER A 22 18.85 1.85 3.92
C SER A 22 17.93 0.64 3.87
N HIS A 23 16.69 0.81 3.41
CA HIS A 23 15.67 -0.23 3.50
C HIS A 23 15.34 -0.90 2.16
N VAL A 24 15.48 -0.19 1.04
CA VAL A 24 15.14 -0.71 -0.30
C VAL A 24 16.41 -1.00 -1.08
N PHE A 25 17.24 0.02 -1.32
CA PHE A 25 18.41 -0.12 -2.19
C PHE A 25 19.42 -1.15 -1.66
N SER A 26 19.76 -1.07 -0.37
CA SER A 26 20.73 -1.98 0.26
C SER A 26 20.31 -3.45 0.19
N LYS A 27 19.00 -3.74 0.15
CA LYS A 27 18.44 -5.10 0.21
C LYS A 27 18.04 -5.66 -1.15
N HIS A 28 17.62 -4.80 -2.07
CA HIS A 28 16.98 -5.19 -3.32
C HIS A 28 17.61 -4.57 -4.57
N GLY A 29 18.60 -3.68 -4.41
CA GLY A 29 19.18 -2.93 -5.52
C GLY A 29 18.33 -1.75 -5.97
N LEU A 30 18.78 -1.05 -7.01
CA LEU A 30 18.07 0.11 -7.56
C LEU A 30 16.86 -0.37 -8.38
N PRO A 31 15.65 0.14 -8.11
CA PRO A 31 14.50 -0.17 -8.94
C PRO A 31 14.59 0.54 -10.29
N VAL A 32 14.00 -0.07 -11.31
CA VAL A 32 13.88 0.54 -12.65
C VAL A 32 12.88 1.69 -12.65
N SER A 33 11.78 1.55 -11.89
CA SER A 33 10.76 2.58 -11.74
C SER A 33 10.22 2.65 -10.32
N ILE A 34 9.73 3.83 -9.94
CA ILE A 34 9.01 4.08 -8.69
C ILE A 34 7.65 4.66 -9.04
N PHE A 35 6.61 3.97 -8.56
CA PHE A 35 5.24 4.46 -8.60
C PHE A 35 4.88 5.09 -7.26
N SER A 36 4.36 6.33 -7.25
CA SER A 36 3.96 7.01 -6.01
C SER A 36 2.75 7.92 -6.21
N ASP A 37 2.12 8.32 -5.11
CA ASP A 37 1.16 9.43 -5.13
C ASP A 37 1.83 10.78 -5.43
N ARG A 38 1.00 11.82 -5.51
CA ARG A 38 1.43 13.22 -5.71
C ARG A 38 1.76 13.94 -4.40
N GLY A 39 2.09 13.22 -3.34
CA GLY A 39 2.53 13.81 -2.07
C GLY A 39 3.72 14.74 -2.25
N SER A 40 3.78 15.82 -1.48
CA SER A 40 4.77 16.90 -1.62
C SER A 40 6.22 16.42 -1.61
N LEU A 41 6.51 15.37 -0.84
CA LEU A 41 7.83 14.73 -0.79
C LEU A 41 8.18 14.02 -2.09
N PHE A 42 7.23 13.30 -2.68
CA PHE A 42 7.45 12.53 -3.90
C PHE A 42 7.55 13.42 -5.14
N VAL A 43 6.87 14.57 -5.15
CA VAL A 43 6.99 15.57 -6.23
C VAL A 43 8.07 16.62 -5.99
N SER A 44 8.84 16.50 -4.91
CA SER A 44 9.90 17.47 -4.59
C SER A 44 10.99 17.51 -5.68
N SER A 45 11.59 18.69 -5.86
CA SER A 45 12.73 18.86 -6.78
C SER A 45 13.90 17.97 -6.40
N PHE A 46 14.15 17.80 -5.09
CA PHE A 46 15.18 16.92 -4.58
C PHE A 46 14.99 15.47 -5.04
N LEU A 47 13.81 14.87 -4.78
CA LEU A 47 13.57 13.47 -5.14
C LEU A 47 13.55 13.29 -6.67
N THR A 48 13.02 14.28 -7.39
CA THR A 48 13.03 14.28 -8.87
C THR A 48 14.47 14.24 -9.41
N ASN A 49 15.35 15.11 -8.91
CA ASN A 49 16.76 15.15 -9.32
C ASN A 49 17.53 13.88 -8.93
N LEU A 50 17.21 13.32 -7.76
CA LEU A 50 17.80 12.06 -7.30
C LEU A 50 17.44 10.90 -8.24
N CYS A 51 16.15 10.72 -8.55
CA CYS A 51 15.71 9.68 -9.48
C CYS A 51 16.33 9.85 -10.87
N GLN A 52 16.43 11.08 -11.38
CA GLN A 52 17.09 11.35 -12.66
C GLN A 52 18.56 10.94 -12.66
N LYS A 53 19.33 11.27 -11.62
CA LYS A 53 20.74 10.87 -11.50
C LYS A 53 20.90 9.36 -11.40
N LEU A 54 19.98 8.69 -10.72
CA LEU A 54 19.96 7.23 -10.55
C LEU A 54 19.30 6.49 -11.74
N LYS A 55 18.85 7.22 -12.77
CA LYS A 55 18.13 6.69 -13.94
C LYS A 55 16.88 5.85 -13.58
N ILE A 56 16.20 6.26 -12.52
CA ILE A 56 14.95 5.64 -12.06
C ILE A 56 13.76 6.35 -12.74
N SER A 57 12.90 5.61 -13.42
CA SER A 57 11.64 6.16 -13.95
C SER A 57 10.69 6.51 -12.80
N ARG A 58 9.96 7.61 -12.92
CA ARG A 58 9.08 8.09 -11.85
C ARG A 58 7.66 8.24 -12.37
N ASP A 59 6.79 7.36 -11.90
CA ASP A 59 5.42 7.25 -12.34
C ASP A 59 4.51 7.76 -11.22
N LEU A 60 3.74 8.81 -11.50
CA LEU A 60 2.85 9.43 -10.50
C LEU A 60 1.42 8.99 -10.73
N SER A 61 0.74 8.54 -9.67
CA SER A 61 -0.69 8.23 -9.73
C SER A 61 -1.51 9.45 -10.15
N ALA A 62 -2.56 9.22 -10.94
CA ALA A 62 -3.44 10.28 -11.39
C ALA A 62 -4.07 10.98 -10.17
N ALA A 63 -4.17 12.31 -10.21
CA ALA A 63 -4.74 13.06 -9.10
C ALA A 63 -6.17 12.58 -8.83
N PHE A 64 -6.47 12.24 -7.58
CA PHE A 64 -7.80 11.84 -7.12
C PHE A 64 -8.38 10.56 -7.76
N HIS A 65 -7.51 9.63 -8.19
CA HIS A 65 -7.91 8.26 -8.56
C HIS A 65 -7.33 7.24 -7.55
N PRO A 66 -8.04 6.97 -6.43
CA PRO A 66 -7.60 6.01 -5.41
C PRO A 66 -7.34 4.61 -5.99
N GLU A 67 -8.02 4.26 -7.08
CA GLU A 67 -7.89 2.97 -7.74
C GLU A 67 -6.48 2.71 -8.30
N THR A 68 -5.75 3.75 -8.74
CA THR A 68 -4.38 3.59 -9.26
C THR A 68 -3.36 3.37 -8.13
N ASP A 69 -3.64 3.84 -6.91
CA ASP A 69 -2.84 3.55 -5.70
C ASP A 69 -3.51 2.48 -4.80
N GLY A 70 -4.54 1.82 -5.33
CA GLY A 70 -5.40 0.93 -4.54
C GLY A 70 -4.66 -0.29 -3.99
N GLN A 71 -3.53 -0.68 -4.59
CA GLN A 71 -2.68 -1.74 -4.04
C GLN A 71 -2.00 -1.27 -2.76
N THR A 72 -1.34 -0.10 -2.78
CA THR A 72 -0.69 0.47 -1.59
C THR A 72 -1.71 0.78 -0.51
N GLU A 73 -2.87 1.35 -0.86
CA GLU A 73 -3.95 1.61 0.09
C GLU A 73 -4.47 0.33 0.75
N ARG A 74 -4.69 -0.74 -0.02
CA ARG A 74 -5.10 -2.06 0.53
C ARG A 74 -4.03 -2.65 1.44
N VAL A 75 -2.75 -2.52 1.08
CA VAL A 75 -1.63 -2.95 1.93
C VAL A 75 -1.64 -2.16 3.24
N ASN A 76 -1.82 -0.84 3.18
CA ASN A 76 -1.86 0.02 4.36
C ASN A 76 -3.07 -0.29 5.25
N GLN A 77 -4.25 -0.51 4.68
CA GLN A 77 -5.44 -0.93 5.44
C GLN A 77 -5.21 -2.27 6.15
N THR A 78 -4.62 -3.23 5.43
CA THR A 78 -4.23 -4.52 5.99
C THR A 78 -3.25 -4.35 7.16
N LEU A 79 -2.25 -3.48 7.01
CA LEU A 79 -1.28 -3.19 8.06
C LEU A 79 -1.94 -2.53 9.28
N VAL A 80 -2.80 -1.54 9.08
CA VAL A 80 -3.52 -0.89 10.18
C VAL A 80 -4.35 -1.91 10.95
N GLN A 81 -5.04 -2.81 10.23
CA GLN A 81 -5.82 -3.86 10.85
C GLN A 81 -4.95 -4.87 11.62
N TYR A 82 -3.79 -5.21 11.07
CA TYR A 82 -2.79 -6.02 11.77
C TYR A 82 -2.38 -5.32 13.07
N LEU A 83 -1.96 -4.05 13.02
CA LEU A 83 -1.54 -3.30 14.20
C LEU A 83 -2.66 -3.15 15.24
N TRP A 84 -3.92 -3.02 14.80
CA TRP A 84 -5.09 -2.97 15.68
C TRP A 84 -5.24 -4.21 16.58
N MET A 85 -4.85 -5.38 16.11
CA MET A 85 -4.93 -6.62 16.89
C MET A 85 -3.85 -6.71 17.98
N TYR A 86 -2.78 -5.92 17.86
CA TYR A 86 -1.61 -5.99 18.72
C TYR A 86 -1.47 -4.85 19.70
N PHE A 87 -2.20 -3.75 19.52
CA PHE A 87 -2.13 -2.65 20.44
C PHE A 87 -2.42 -3.14 21.86
N SER A 88 -1.45 -2.92 22.75
CA SER A 88 -1.74 -2.93 24.18
C SER A 88 -2.89 -1.95 24.46
N TYR A 89 -3.58 -2.10 25.60
CA TYR A 89 -4.58 -1.13 26.03
C TYR A 89 -4.05 0.32 26.01
N HIS A 90 -2.74 0.51 26.16
CA HIS A 90 -2.03 1.79 26.17
C HIS A 90 -1.56 2.28 24.78
N GLN A 91 -1.65 1.44 23.74
CA GLN A 91 -1.33 1.76 22.34
C GLN A 91 0.10 2.29 22.07
N ASP A 92 1.07 1.95 22.93
CA ASP A 92 2.43 2.48 22.91
C ASP A 92 3.49 1.50 22.35
N ASP A 93 3.09 0.26 22.08
CA ASP A 93 3.98 -0.85 21.72
C ASP A 93 3.99 -1.19 20.22
N TRP A 94 3.31 -0.40 19.39
CA TRP A 94 3.11 -0.69 17.96
C TRP A 94 4.39 -0.88 17.14
N HIS A 95 5.48 -0.19 17.52
CA HIS A 95 6.78 -0.30 16.86
C HIS A 95 7.39 -1.71 16.99
N ASN A 96 7.12 -2.40 18.11
CA ASN A 96 7.59 -3.77 18.31
C ASN A 96 6.89 -4.77 17.38
N TRP A 97 5.67 -4.45 16.94
CA TRP A 97 4.82 -5.35 16.16
C TRP A 97 4.94 -5.13 14.65
N HIS A 98 5.46 -3.98 14.23
CA HIS A 98 5.58 -3.61 12.83
C HIS A 98 6.44 -4.57 11.98
N PRO A 99 7.60 -5.08 12.46
CA PRO A 99 8.35 -6.12 11.73
C PRO A 99 7.57 -7.43 11.58
N LEU A 100 6.82 -7.83 12.61
CA LEU A 100 6.00 -9.03 12.59
C LEU A 100 4.83 -8.86 11.61
N ALA A 101 4.23 -7.66 11.55
CA ALA A 101 3.21 -7.29 10.57
C ALA A 101 3.71 -7.40 9.12
N ALA A 102 4.90 -6.84 8.86
CA ALA A 102 5.56 -6.96 7.56
C ALA A 102 5.80 -8.42 7.19
N PHE A 103 6.28 -9.22 8.14
CA PHE A 103 6.57 -10.62 7.93
C PHE A 103 5.30 -11.43 7.62
N ALA A 104 4.26 -11.27 8.45
CA ALA A 104 2.99 -11.97 8.28
C ALA A 104 2.30 -11.59 6.95
N TYR A 105 2.31 -10.32 6.58
CA TYR A 105 1.80 -9.87 5.28
C TYR A 105 2.56 -10.54 4.13
N ASN A 106 3.90 -10.51 4.18
CA ASN A 106 4.73 -11.07 3.12
C ASN A 106 4.67 -12.60 3.02
N ASN A 107 4.37 -13.30 4.12
CA ASN A 107 4.26 -14.75 4.15
C ASN A 107 2.81 -15.24 3.89
N SER A 108 1.83 -14.35 3.91
CA SER A 108 0.43 -14.66 3.59
C SER A 108 0.21 -14.85 2.09
N GLU A 109 -0.62 -15.81 1.71
CA GLU A 109 -0.97 -16.05 0.32
C GLU A 109 -1.93 -14.98 -0.19
N HIS A 110 -1.58 -14.32 -1.30
CA HIS A 110 -2.46 -13.32 -1.91
C HIS A 110 -3.41 -13.98 -2.91
N SER A 111 -4.71 -13.72 -2.76
CA SER A 111 -5.78 -14.32 -3.57
C SER A 111 -5.61 -14.17 -5.09
N SER A 112 -5.02 -13.06 -5.54
CA SER A 112 -4.74 -12.78 -6.95
C SER A 112 -3.58 -13.58 -7.53
N THR A 113 -2.61 -13.97 -6.68
CA THR A 113 -1.37 -14.62 -7.14
C THR A 113 -1.23 -16.06 -6.69
N LYS A 114 -2.08 -16.52 -5.76
CA LYS A 114 -2.05 -17.86 -5.14
C LYS A 114 -0.69 -18.22 -4.54
N GLN A 115 0.12 -17.21 -4.24
CA GLN A 115 1.47 -17.33 -3.70
C GLN A 115 1.71 -16.19 -2.72
N SER A 116 2.62 -16.40 -1.77
CA SER A 116 3.05 -15.35 -0.85
C SER A 116 4.08 -14.43 -1.54
N PRO A 117 4.07 -13.12 -1.25
CA PRO A 117 5.12 -12.22 -1.72
C PRO A 117 6.54 -12.67 -1.36
N PHE A 118 6.70 -13.33 -0.21
CA PHE A 118 7.97 -13.88 0.25
C PHE A 118 8.45 -15.02 -0.66
N PHE A 119 7.56 -15.97 -0.99
CA PHE A 119 7.86 -17.06 -1.92
C PHE A 119 8.24 -16.53 -3.31
N LYS A 120 7.52 -15.52 -3.80
CA LYS A 120 7.81 -14.94 -5.13
C LYS A 120 9.20 -14.32 -5.25
N ILE A 121 9.76 -13.79 -4.15
CA ILE A 121 11.08 -13.17 -4.17
C ILE A 121 12.18 -14.18 -3.87
N PHE A 122 11.97 -15.05 -2.88
CA PHE A 122 13.03 -15.92 -2.36
C PHE A 122 12.92 -17.37 -2.80
N GLY A 123 11.86 -17.77 -3.49
CA GLY A 123 11.62 -19.14 -3.96
C GLY A 123 11.31 -20.16 -2.86
N ARG A 124 11.14 -19.71 -1.61
CA ARG A 124 10.86 -20.56 -0.44
C ARG A 124 9.81 -19.93 0.44
N ASN A 125 8.92 -20.74 1.01
CA ASN A 125 8.06 -20.29 2.10
C ASN A 125 8.83 -20.43 3.42
N THR A 126 8.72 -19.43 4.29
CA THR A 126 9.22 -19.57 5.66
C THR A 126 8.15 -20.20 6.51
N SER A 127 8.38 -21.45 6.91
CA SER A 127 7.64 -22.08 8.00
C SER A 127 8.22 -21.57 9.32
N PHE A 128 7.37 -21.19 10.28
CA PHE A 128 7.78 -21.13 11.69
C PHE A 128 7.81 -22.54 12.28
N GLU A 129 8.37 -23.49 11.51
CA GLU A 129 8.58 -24.85 11.97
C GLU A 129 9.34 -24.76 13.28
N SER A 130 8.67 -25.24 14.32
CA SER A 130 9.10 -25.15 15.70
C SER A 130 10.53 -25.66 15.75
N ILE A 131 11.49 -24.75 15.93
CA ILE A 131 12.77 -25.14 16.47
C ILE A 131 12.38 -25.81 17.80
N ASN A 132 12.80 -27.06 18.02
CA ASN A 132 12.53 -27.83 19.23
C ASN A 132 13.21 -27.15 20.42
N ILE A 133 12.66 -26.01 20.83
CA ILE A 133 13.08 -25.20 21.96
C ILE A 133 12.22 -25.69 23.12
N SER A 134 12.86 -26.03 24.24
CA SER A 134 12.15 -26.36 25.47
C SER A 134 11.14 -25.25 25.79
N GLN A 135 9.85 -25.62 25.87
CA GLN A 135 8.75 -24.65 26.06
C GLN A 135 8.85 -23.88 27.37
N ASP A 136 9.56 -24.41 28.36
CA ASP A 136 9.78 -23.79 29.67
C ASP A 136 10.88 -22.72 29.68
N SER A 137 11.63 -22.58 28.58
CA SER A 137 12.60 -21.50 28.46
C SER A 137 11.92 -20.17 28.06
N PRO A 138 12.50 -19.01 28.42
CA PRO A 138 12.04 -17.71 27.92
C PRO A 138 11.93 -17.64 26.38
N ALA A 139 12.83 -18.35 25.68
CA ALA A 139 12.79 -18.47 24.22
C ALA A 139 11.62 -19.35 23.73
N GLY A 140 11.32 -20.44 24.45
CA GLY A 140 10.18 -21.32 24.21
C GLY A 140 8.86 -20.57 24.33
N MET A 141 8.64 -19.87 25.44
CA MET A 141 7.44 -19.05 25.66
C MET A 141 7.25 -17.96 24.59
N LEU A 142 8.33 -17.28 24.18
CA LEU A 142 8.28 -16.30 23.09
C LEU A 142 7.90 -16.96 21.76
N SER A 143 8.46 -18.14 21.46
CA SER A 143 8.16 -18.86 20.22
C SER A 143 6.70 -19.29 20.13
N THR A 144 6.14 -19.83 21.22
CA THR A 144 4.74 -20.23 21.32
C THR A 144 3.82 -19.02 21.20
N LYS A 145 4.20 -17.90 21.85
CA LYS A 145 3.46 -16.64 21.73
C LYS A 145 3.46 -16.12 20.30
N LEU A 146 4.59 -16.14 19.61
CA LEU A 146 4.67 -15.69 18.21
C LEU A 146 3.86 -16.57 17.26
N GLN A 147 3.88 -17.90 17.46
CA GLN A 147 3.11 -18.84 16.64
C GLN A 147 1.60 -18.66 16.80
N SER A 148 1.09 -18.61 18.04
CA SER A 148 -0.35 -18.46 18.30
C SER A 148 -0.87 -17.15 17.74
N VAL A 149 -0.11 -16.10 17.94
CA VAL A 149 -0.38 -14.76 17.44
C VAL A 149 -0.37 -14.72 15.91
N GLN A 150 0.61 -15.34 15.24
CA GLN A 150 0.64 -15.40 13.79
C GLN A 150 -0.61 -16.11 13.23
N GLN A 151 -1.05 -17.18 13.89
CA GLN A 151 -2.22 -17.94 13.47
C GLN A 151 -3.51 -17.10 13.58
N VAL A 152 -3.74 -16.46 14.72
CA VAL A 152 -4.87 -15.54 14.92
C VAL A 152 -4.89 -14.46 13.85
N VAL A 153 -3.72 -13.87 13.56
CA VAL A 153 -3.65 -12.78 12.58
C VAL A 153 -3.88 -13.28 11.17
N LYS A 154 -3.38 -14.47 10.81
CA LYS A 154 -3.67 -15.06 9.50
C LYS A 154 -5.18 -15.24 9.31
N GLU A 155 -5.85 -15.82 10.31
CA GLU A 155 -7.29 -16.08 10.27
C GLU A 155 -8.10 -14.77 10.17
N GLU A 156 -7.74 -13.76 10.95
CA GLU A 156 -8.43 -12.48 10.92
C GLU A 156 -8.11 -11.63 9.68
N LEU A 157 -6.90 -11.73 9.15
CA LEU A 157 -6.56 -11.09 7.89
C LEU A 157 -7.39 -11.70 6.76
N GLU A 158 -7.52 -13.03 6.72
CA GLU A 158 -8.38 -13.72 5.77
C GLU A 158 -9.87 -13.38 5.97
N SER A 159 -10.34 -13.27 7.21
CA SER A 159 -11.72 -12.85 7.53
C SER A 159 -11.99 -11.44 6.99
N SER A 160 -11.04 -10.54 7.20
CA SER A 160 -11.18 -9.13 6.88
C SER A 160 -11.06 -8.85 5.40
N ILE A 161 -10.10 -9.48 4.71
CA ILE A 161 -10.00 -9.45 3.25
C ILE A 161 -11.31 -9.94 2.62
N ARG A 162 -11.92 -11.01 3.16
CA ARG A 162 -13.23 -11.52 2.68
C ARG A 162 -14.34 -10.48 2.87
N ILE A 163 -14.40 -9.83 4.03
CA ILE A 163 -15.38 -8.78 4.32
C ILE A 163 -15.19 -7.58 3.39
N PHE A 164 -13.96 -7.06 3.26
CA PHE A 164 -13.63 -5.96 2.36
C PHE A 164 -14.01 -6.26 0.92
N LYS A 165 -13.67 -7.46 0.42
CA LYS A 165 -14.06 -7.89 -0.93
C LYS A 165 -15.57 -7.87 -1.12
N LYS A 166 -16.34 -8.41 -0.16
CA LYS A 166 -17.81 -8.44 -0.21
C LYS A 166 -18.41 -7.04 -0.29
N TYR A 167 -17.88 -6.07 0.45
CA TYR A 167 -18.36 -4.68 0.39
C TYR A 167 -17.92 -3.94 -0.88
N ALA A 168 -16.69 -4.17 -1.34
CA ALA A 168 -16.19 -3.58 -2.59
C ALA A 168 -16.97 -4.08 -3.80
N ASP A 169 -17.18 -5.40 -3.92
CA ASP A 169 -17.90 -6.02 -5.03
C ASP A 169 -19.37 -5.56 -5.08
N ARG A 170 -20.01 -5.32 -3.93
CA ARG A 170 -21.39 -4.79 -3.85
C ARG A 170 -21.56 -3.43 -4.51
N ASN A 171 -20.55 -2.57 -4.42
CA ASN A 171 -20.58 -1.20 -4.94
C ASN A 171 -19.82 -1.07 -6.26
N ARG A 172 -19.34 -2.18 -6.84
CA ARG A 172 -18.55 -2.16 -8.06
C ARG A 172 -19.46 -1.87 -9.25
N ILE A 173 -19.28 -0.70 -9.85
CA ILE A 173 -19.88 -0.34 -11.14
C ILE A 173 -18.80 -0.55 -12.20
N ILE A 174 -19.11 -1.35 -13.22
CA ILE A 174 -18.21 -1.52 -14.36
C ILE A 174 -18.29 -0.22 -15.18
N PRO A 175 -17.19 0.55 -15.29
CA PRO A 175 -17.22 1.75 -16.12
C PRO A 175 -17.42 1.34 -17.59
N PRO A 176 -18.18 2.10 -18.38
CA PRO A 176 -18.27 1.88 -19.82
C PRO A 176 -16.88 2.06 -20.45
N ASP A 177 -16.65 1.32 -21.53
CA ASP A 177 -15.37 1.42 -22.25
C ASP A 177 -15.35 2.72 -23.05
N PHE A 178 -14.43 3.62 -22.72
CA PHE A 178 -14.30 4.93 -23.37
C PHE A 178 -13.26 4.88 -24.48
N GLU A 179 -13.59 5.49 -25.61
CA GLU A 179 -12.71 5.66 -26.75
C GLU A 179 -12.33 7.14 -26.95
N PRO A 180 -11.14 7.43 -27.53
CA PRO A 180 -10.79 8.79 -27.92
C PRO A 180 -11.86 9.39 -28.84
N GLY A 181 -12.33 10.60 -28.53
CA GLY A 181 -13.45 11.28 -29.20
C GLY A 181 -14.78 11.20 -28.43
N ASP A 182 -14.89 10.33 -27.43
CA ASP A 182 -16.10 10.26 -26.59
C ASP A 182 -16.27 11.51 -25.73
N LYS A 183 -17.53 11.96 -25.61
CA LYS A 183 -17.90 13.07 -24.75
C LYS A 183 -18.12 12.59 -23.31
N VAL A 184 -17.23 13.00 -22.41
CA VAL A 184 -17.25 12.61 -20.99
C VAL A 184 -17.56 13.79 -20.08
N TRP A 185 -18.27 13.51 -19.00
CA TRP A 185 -18.54 14.47 -17.93
C TRP A 185 -17.52 14.28 -16.79
N LEU A 186 -16.91 15.37 -16.34
CA LEU A 186 -15.92 15.37 -15.26
C LEU A 186 -16.57 15.77 -13.94
N ALA A 187 -16.44 14.95 -12.89
CA ALA A 187 -17.00 15.30 -11.57
C ALA A 187 -16.35 16.58 -11.02
N SER A 188 -17.15 17.56 -10.60
CA SER A 188 -16.65 18.87 -10.16
C SER A 188 -16.11 18.90 -8.73
N LYS A 189 -16.47 17.89 -7.90
CA LYS A 189 -16.24 17.85 -6.45
C LYS A 189 -14.80 18.17 -6.04
N ASN A 190 -13.83 17.74 -6.85
CA ASN A 190 -12.40 17.85 -6.55
C ASN A 190 -11.66 18.82 -7.49
N ASN A 191 -12.36 19.48 -8.42
CA ASN A 191 -11.76 20.39 -9.37
C ASN A 191 -11.76 21.83 -8.84
N LYS A 192 -10.63 22.53 -9.02
CA LYS A 192 -10.57 23.98 -8.80
C LYS A 192 -11.22 24.65 -10.01
N THR A 193 -12.33 25.34 -9.78
CA THR A 193 -12.99 26.15 -10.81
C THR A 193 -12.73 27.62 -10.55
N THR A 194 -12.93 28.45 -11.57
CA THR A 194 -12.86 29.92 -11.47
C THR A 194 -14.05 30.52 -10.71
N ARG A 195 -15.05 29.72 -10.31
CA ARG A 195 -16.22 30.20 -9.57
C ARG A 195 -15.89 30.45 -8.09
N PRO A 196 -16.44 31.51 -7.49
CA PRO A 196 -16.10 31.93 -6.13
C PRO A 196 -16.64 31.01 -5.03
N THR A 197 -17.71 30.23 -5.26
CA THR A 197 -18.33 29.37 -4.25
C THR A 197 -18.51 27.93 -4.72
N LYS A 198 -18.00 26.97 -3.93
CA LYS A 198 -18.13 25.53 -4.22
C LYS A 198 -19.56 24.99 -4.08
N LYS A 199 -20.39 25.65 -3.27
CA LYS A 199 -21.76 25.19 -2.93
C LYS A 199 -22.74 25.26 -4.11
N LEU A 200 -22.46 26.11 -5.11
CA LEU A 200 -23.26 26.29 -6.32
C LEU A 200 -22.53 25.81 -7.58
N LEU A 201 -21.50 24.97 -7.42
CA LEU A 201 -20.87 24.33 -8.57
C LEU A 201 -21.77 23.21 -9.09
N GLU A 202 -21.93 23.17 -10.41
CA GLU A 202 -22.51 22.03 -11.10
C GLU A 202 -21.76 20.77 -10.70
N ARG A 203 -22.47 19.68 -10.40
CA ARG A 203 -21.87 18.42 -9.93
C ARG A 203 -20.96 17.76 -10.98
N TRP A 204 -21.23 18.06 -12.25
CA TRP A 204 -20.52 17.52 -13.41
C TRP A 204 -20.15 18.68 -14.33
N LEU A 205 -18.91 18.71 -14.81
CA LEU A 205 -18.36 19.69 -15.76
C LEU A 205 -18.26 19.04 -17.13
N GLY A 206 -18.55 19.79 -18.20
CA GLY A 206 -18.40 19.33 -19.58
C GLY A 206 -19.64 19.57 -20.43
N PRO A 207 -19.87 18.74 -21.48
CA PRO A 207 -19.09 17.56 -21.86
C PRO A 207 -17.71 17.93 -22.44
N PHE A 208 -16.68 17.16 -22.09
CA PHE A 208 -15.33 17.26 -22.66
C PHE A 208 -15.05 16.11 -23.61
N GLU A 209 -14.24 16.35 -24.62
CA GLU A 209 -13.82 15.30 -25.55
C GLU A 209 -12.61 14.54 -24.99
N GLY A 210 -12.72 13.21 -24.93
CA GLY A 210 -11.63 12.34 -24.51
C GLY A 210 -10.51 12.33 -25.54
N ILE A 211 -9.32 12.84 -25.20
CA ILE A 211 -8.22 12.95 -26.16
C ILE A 211 -7.43 11.64 -26.29
N LYS A 212 -7.26 10.91 -25.18
CA LYS A 212 -6.46 9.69 -25.14
C LYS A 212 -6.83 8.80 -23.95
N LYS A 213 -6.92 7.49 -24.20
CA LYS A 213 -7.03 6.45 -23.17
C LYS A 213 -5.63 6.08 -22.66
N ILE A 214 -5.41 6.17 -21.34
CA ILE A 214 -4.10 5.94 -20.70
C ILE A 214 -4.01 4.52 -20.08
N GLY A 215 -5.11 3.77 -20.06
CA GLY A 215 -5.16 2.37 -19.63
C GLY A 215 -6.59 1.84 -19.57
N SER A 216 -6.75 0.52 -19.47
CA SER A 216 -8.02 -0.13 -19.14
C SER A 216 -8.12 -0.29 -17.63
N LEU A 217 -9.20 0.23 -17.03
CA LEU A 217 -9.53 -0.02 -15.62
C LEU A 217 -10.07 -1.45 -15.51
N ALA A 218 -9.26 -2.36 -14.97
CA ALA A 218 -9.61 -3.77 -14.75
C ALA A 218 -10.24 -4.03 -13.36
#